data_AF-A0A9X1F213-F1
#
_entry.id   AF-A0A9X1F213-F1
#
_cell.length_a   1.000
_cell.length_b   1.000
_cell.length_c   1.000
_cell.angle_alpha   90.00
_cell.angle_beta   90.00
_cell.angle_gamma   90.00
#
_symmetry.space_group_name_H-M   'P 1'
#
loop_
_entity.id
_entity.type
_entity.pdbx_description
1 polymer ?
#
loop_
_entity_poly.entity_id
_entity_poly.type
_entity_poly.pdbx_seq_one_letter_code
_entity_poly.pdbx_strand_id
1 'polypeptide(L)' 'MTPTLWIAIIGTIAALAFAANGYRAIRAGPGHSANAGRLHITIVIAFLPLLWLTIALIQL' A
#
# COMPACT_ATOMS: atom_id res chain seq x y z
N MET A 1 15.25 -17.65 0.27
CA MET A 1 13.95 -16.94 0.30
C MET A 1 13.10 -17.45 -0.84
N THR A 2 11.83 -17.78 -0.60
CA THR A 2 10.94 -18.26 -1.66
C THR A 2 10.50 -17.10 -2.57
N PRO A 3 10.21 -17.33 -3.87
CA PRO A 3 9.71 -16.29 -4.77
C PRO A 3 8.48 -15.55 -4.22
N THR A 4 7.62 -16.26 -3.49
CA THR A 4 6.43 -15.72 -2.82
C THR A 4 6.78 -14.63 -1.80
N LEU A 5 7.84 -14.82 -1.02
CA LEU A 5 8.26 -13.82 -0.03
C LEU A 5 8.76 -12.53 -0.69
N TRP A 6 9.42 -12.63 -1.85
CA TRP A 6 9.84 -11.46 -2.62
C TRP A 6 8.66 -10.66 -3.17
N ILE A 7 7.58 -11.32 -3.60
CA ILE A 7 6.34 -10.66 -4.02
C ILE A 7 5.76 -9.83 -2.86
N ALA A 8 5.73 -10.39 -1.64
CA ALA A 8 5.25 -9.68 -0.45
C ALA A 8 6.07 -8.42 -0.15
N ILE A 9 7.40 -8.52 -0.24
CA ILE A 9 8.32 -7.41 0.02
C ILE A 9 8.15 -6.30 -1.03
N ILE A 10 8.18 -6.65 -2.32
CA ILE A 10 8.03 -5.69 -3.42
C ILE A 10 6.65 -5.02 -3.35
N GLY A 11 5.59 -5.80 -3.11
CA GLY A 11 4.23 -5.29 -2.92
C GLY A 11 4.12 -4.31 -1.75
N THR A 12 4.80 -4.61 -0.63
CA THR A 12 4.85 -3.71 0.53
C THR A 12 5.55 -2.39 0.19
N ILE A 13 6.70 -2.44 -0.49
CA ILE A 13 7.44 -1.24 -0.92
C ILE A 13 6.59 -0.39 -1.85
N ALA A 14 5.93 -0.99 -2.84
CA ALA A 14 5.05 -0.29 -3.76
C ALA A 14 3.86 0.38 -3.04
N ALA A 15 3.24 -0.32 -2.09
CA ALA A 15 2.14 0.23 -1.29
C ALA A 15 2.61 1.42 -0.43
N LEU A 16 3.79 1.35 0.18
CA LEU A 16 4.36 2.46 0.95
C LEU A 16 4.69 3.67 0.06
N ALA A 17 5.24 3.45 -1.13
CA ALA A 17 5.48 4.53 -2.09
C ALA A 17 4.17 5.20 -2.53
N PHE A 18 3.12 4.39 -2.77
CA PHE A 18 1.79 4.88 -3.12
C PHE A 18 1.14 5.70 -1.99
N ALA A 19 1.27 5.24 -0.74
CA ALA A 19 0.85 5.99 0.45
C ALA A 19 1.64 7.29 0.63
N ALA A 20 2.96 7.26 0.45
CA ALA A 20 3.80 8.45 0.53
C ALA A 20 3.40 9.50 -0.52
N ASN A 21 3.06 9.07 -1.74
CA ASN A 21 2.51 9.95 -2.76
C ASN A 21 1.15 10.53 -2.36
N GLY A 22 0.26 9.71 -1.79
CA GLY A 22 -1.02 10.18 -1.27
C GLY A 22 -0.86 11.21 -0.14
N TYR A 23 0.08 10.97 0.77
CA TYR A 23 0.41 11.91 1.84
C TYR A 23 0.93 13.25 1.31
N ARG A 24 1.82 13.23 0.30
CA ARG A 24 2.27 14.45 -0.40
C ARG A 24 1.09 15.23 -0.99
N ALA A 25 0.14 14.55 -1.62
CA ALA A 25 -1.05 15.19 -2.20
C ALA A 25 -1.96 15.82 -1.13
N ILE A 26 -2.11 15.19 0.04
CA ILE A 26 -2.85 15.77 1.17
C ILE A 26 -2.17 17.04 1.68
N ARG A 27 -0.84 17.05 1.79
CA ARG A 27 -0.09 18.22 2.30
C ARG A 27 -0.04 19.39 1.32
N ALA A 28 -0.30 19.17 0.03
CA ALA A 28 -0.31 20.22 -0.98
C ALA A 28 -1.50 21.19 -0.83
N GLY A 29 -2.50 20.86 -0.02
CA GLY A 29 -3.65 21.69 0.27
C GLY A 29 -4.98 21.00 -0.07
N PRO A 30 -6.11 21.60 0.34
CA PRO A 30 -7.43 21.03 0.11
C PRO A 30 -7.79 20.98 -1.38
N GLY A 31 -8.51 19.95 -1.81
CA GLY A 31 -8.96 19.78 -3.19
C GLY A 31 -9.13 18.32 -3.59
N HIS A 32 -9.41 18.10 -4.89
CA HIS A 32 -9.59 16.76 -5.46
C HIS A 32 -8.34 15.87 -5.25
N SER A 33 -7.15 16.45 -5.40
CA SER A 33 -5.87 15.78 -5.15
C SER A 33 -5.71 15.31 -3.70
N ALA A 34 -6.14 16.09 -2.71
CA ALA A 34 -6.12 15.68 -1.31
C ALA A 34 -7.10 14.54 -1.03
N ASN A 35 -8.25 14.49 -1.71
CA ASN A 35 -9.19 13.37 -1.60
C ASN A 35 -8.62 12.09 -2.19
N ALA A 36 -8.00 12.18 -3.37
CA ALA A 36 -7.25 11.06 -3.96
C ALA A 36 -6.14 10.60 -3.01
N GLY A 37 -5.43 11.54 -2.38
CA GLY A 37 -4.41 11.22 -1.38
C GLY A 37 -4.95 10.45 -0.19
N ARG A 38 -6.12 10.82 0.36
CA ARG A 38 -6.78 10.06 1.44
C ARG A 38 -7.19 8.66 0.99
N LEU A 39 -7.72 8.55 -0.24
CA LEU A 39 -8.06 7.25 -0.82
C LEU A 39 -6.83 6.35 -0.93
N HIS A 40 -5.67 6.88 -1.33
CA HIS A 40 -4.43 6.10 -1.37
C HIS A 40 -4.07 5.52 0.00
N ILE A 41 -4.15 6.33 1.07
CA ILE A 41 -3.87 5.87 2.43
C ILE A 41 -4.84 4.75 2.83
N THR A 42 -6.15 4.95 2.62
CA THR A 42 -7.16 3.94 2.95
C THR A 42 -6.95 2.64 2.19
N ILE A 43 -6.61 2.70 0.90
CA ILE A 43 -6.32 1.52 0.08
C ILE A 43 -5.11 0.77 0.64
N VAL A 44 -4.03 1.47 1.01
CA VAL A 44 -2.81 0.83 1.54
C VAL A 44 -3.06 0.16 2.89
N ILE A 45 -3.86 0.77 3.77
CA ILE A 45 -4.27 0.19 5.05
C ILE A 45 -5.02 -1.13 4.83
N ALA A 46 -5.88 -1.22 3.81
CA ALA A 46 -6.60 -2.45 3.50
C ALA A 46 -5.73 -3.47 2.74
N PHE A 47 -4.89 -3.01 1.81
CA PHE A 47 -4.09 -3.87 0.94
C PHE A 47 -2.99 -4.61 1.69
N LEU A 48 -2.25 -3.95 2.59
CA LEU A 48 -1.11 -4.57 3.27
C LEU A 48 -1.49 -5.81 4.09
N PRO A 49 -2.53 -5.79 4.95
CA PRO A 49 -2.98 -6.98 5.66
C PRO A 49 -3.40 -8.11 4.71
N LEU A 50 -4.13 -7.78 3.63
CA LEU A 50 -4.59 -8.78 2.66
C LEU A 50 -3.42 -9.42 1.90
N LEU A 51 -2.42 -8.62 1.52
CA LEU A 51 -1.18 -9.12 0.90
C LEU A 51 -0.51 -10.14 1.81
N TRP A 52 -0.23 -9.78 3.06
CA TRP A 52 0.49 -10.66 3.98
C TRP A 52 -0.34 -11.88 4.40
N LEU A 53 -1.66 -11.75 4.55
CA LEU A 53 -2.56 -12.88 4.76
C LEU A 53 -2.50 -13.87 3.60
N THR A 54 -2.56 -13.37 2.36
CA THR A 54 -2.48 -14.22 1.15
C THR A 54 -1.15 -14.98 1.09
N ILE A 55 -0.05 -14.30 1.41
CA ILE A 55 1.28 -14.90 1.44
C ILE A 55 1.38 -15.98 2.52
N ALA A 56 0.84 -15.72 3.72
CA ALA A 56 0.79 -16.70 4.80
C ALA A 56 0.00 -17.95 4.38
N LEU A 57 -1.17 -17.78 3.74
CA LEU A 57 -1.99 -18.90 3.25
C LEU A 57 -1.30 -19.74 2.17
N ILE A 58 -0.49 -19.11 1.30
CA ILE A 58 0.27 -19.83 0.25
C ILE A 58 1.44 -20.62 0.85
N GLN A 59 1.95 -20.22 2.00
CA GLN A 59 3.10 -20.86 2.66
C GLN A 59 2.71 -22.00 3.62
N LEU A 60 1.42 -22.22 3.86
CA LEU A 60 0.89 -23.39 4.56
C LEU A 60 0.86 -24.61 3.64
#